data_AF-A0A1V9GBG4-F1
#
_entry.id   AF-A0A1V9GBG4-F1
#
_cell.length_a   1.000
_cell.length_b   1.000
_cell.length_c   1.000
_cell.angle_alpha   90.00
_cell.angle_beta   90.00
_cell.angle_gamma   90.00
#
_symmetry.space_group_name_H-M   'P 1'
#
loop_
_entity.id
_entity.type
_entity.pdbx_description
1 polymer ?
#
loop_
_entity_poly.entity_id
_entity_poly.type
_entity_poly.pdbx_seq_one_letter_code
_entity_poly.pdbx_strand_id
1 'polypeptide(L)'
;MNEPLTARPGVSFSGKTHNKHPQWYSQPLRLNKEQRHEPLMVLDEFFQCYHLNETRQIFWDWLTEVVSSPRSISIDPHERSNHMYFYEKMEELIEAAYIIAKRTRKQRRKVAKRRYKRRSAGLQVEMRK
;
A
#
# COMPACT_ATOMS: atom_id res chain seq x y z
N MET A 1 -17.01 -24.54 24.42
CA MET A 1 -16.93 -23.18 25.01
C MET A 1 -15.57 -22.62 24.68
N ASN A 2 -15.48 -21.62 23.81
CA ASN A 2 -14.27 -20.86 23.50
C ASN A 2 -14.70 -19.41 23.31
N GLU A 3 -14.06 -18.47 24.00
CA GLU A 3 -14.43 -17.06 24.02
C GLU A 3 -14.15 -16.34 22.69
N PRO A 4 -14.96 -15.33 22.32
CA PRO A 4 -14.67 -14.48 21.17
C PRO A 4 -13.68 -13.37 21.57
N LEU A 5 -12.61 -13.22 20.77
CA LEU A 5 -11.72 -12.06 20.85
C LEU A 5 -12.53 -10.80 20.51
N THR A 6 -12.56 -9.86 21.46
CA THR A 6 -13.32 -8.62 21.44
C THR A 6 -13.06 -7.78 20.18
N ALA A 7 -14.11 -7.63 19.37
CA ALA A 7 -14.16 -6.68 18.27
C ALA A 7 -14.06 -5.24 18.80
N ARG A 8 -13.23 -4.40 18.16
CA ARG A 8 -13.28 -2.95 18.36
C ARG A 8 -14.62 -2.41 17.82
N PRO A 9 -15.33 -1.51 18.52
CA PRO A 9 -16.55 -0.92 17.99
C PRO A 9 -16.23 -0.01 16.81
N GLY A 10 -16.86 -0.25 15.65
CA GLY A 10 -16.91 0.75 14.55
C GLY A 10 -16.49 0.29 13.16
N VAL A 11 -15.97 -0.93 12.96
CA VAL A 11 -15.71 -1.46 11.61
C VAL A 11 -16.18 -2.90 11.52
N SER A 12 -17.44 -3.10 11.13
CA SER A 12 -17.94 -4.42 10.73
C SER A 12 -17.49 -4.72 9.29
N PHE A 13 -16.25 -5.16 9.12
CA PHE A 13 -15.83 -5.72 7.84
C PHE A 13 -16.40 -7.14 7.71
N SER A 14 -17.54 -7.25 7.04
CA SER A 14 -18.17 -8.53 6.65
C SER A 14 -17.67 -8.96 5.26
N GLY A 15 -16.37 -9.20 5.13
CA GLY A 15 -15.81 -9.84 3.94
C GLY A 15 -15.80 -11.36 4.11
N LYS A 16 -16.27 -12.11 3.10
CA LYS A 16 -16.09 -13.57 3.05
C LYS A 16 -14.58 -13.85 3.03
N THR A 17 -13.99 -14.24 4.15
CA THR A 17 -12.60 -14.69 4.18
C THR A 17 -12.56 -16.09 3.56
N HIS A 18 -12.35 -16.16 2.25
CA HIS A 18 -12.19 -17.41 1.50
C HIS A 18 -10.92 -18.20 1.88
N ASN A 19 -10.13 -17.73 2.86
CA ASN A 19 -8.92 -18.39 3.32
C ASN A 19 -9.26 -19.46 4.36
N LYS A 20 -9.46 -20.70 3.90
CA LYS A 20 -9.51 -21.91 4.76
C LYS A 20 -8.12 -22.37 5.22
N HIS A 21 -7.19 -21.44 5.46
CA HIS A 21 -5.86 -21.74 6.00
C HIS A 21 -5.82 -21.39 7.48
N PRO A 22 -5.67 -22.38 8.39
CA PRO A 22 -5.83 -22.18 9.84
C PRO A 22 -4.73 -21.33 10.50
N GLN A 23 -3.74 -20.82 9.76
CA GLN A 23 -2.56 -20.13 10.32
C GLN A 23 -2.08 -18.90 9.54
N TRP A 24 -2.91 -18.29 8.68
CA TRP A 24 -2.54 -16.98 8.10
C TRP A 24 -2.80 -15.88 9.12
N TYR A 25 -1.86 -15.77 10.05
CA TYR A 25 -1.79 -14.74 11.08
C TYR A 25 -1.97 -13.36 10.44
N SER A 26 -2.59 -12.43 11.17
CA SER A 26 -2.70 -10.99 10.85
C SER A 26 -1.35 -10.28 10.86
N GLN A 27 -0.31 -10.90 10.29
CA GLN A 27 1.07 -10.48 10.28
C GLN A 27 1.60 -10.41 8.84
N PRO A 28 2.50 -9.46 8.52
CA PRO A 28 3.07 -9.34 7.19
C PRO A 28 3.92 -10.56 6.80
N LEU A 29 3.52 -11.26 5.74
CA LEU A 29 4.23 -12.46 5.26
C LEU A 29 5.45 -12.14 4.37
N ARG A 30 5.30 -11.17 3.46
CA ARG A 30 6.28 -10.86 2.41
C ARG A 30 7.32 -9.81 2.81
N LEU A 31 7.07 -9.02 3.86
CA LEU A 31 7.97 -7.96 4.29
C LEU A 31 9.14 -8.54 5.09
N ASN A 32 10.36 -8.20 4.68
CA ASN A 32 11.58 -8.52 5.43
C ASN A 32 11.66 -7.69 6.73
N LYS A 33 12.65 -7.97 7.60
CA LYS A 33 12.77 -7.30 8.91
C LYS A 33 12.90 -5.79 8.80
N GLU A 34 13.64 -5.30 7.81
CA GLU A 34 13.89 -3.87 7.57
C GLU A 34 12.63 -3.16 7.05
N GLN A 35 11.94 -3.79 6.11
CA GLN A 35 10.67 -3.31 5.56
C GLN A 35 9.55 -3.30 6.60
N ARG A 36 9.57 -4.20 7.59
CA ARG A 36 8.64 -4.14 8.73
C ARG A 36 8.90 -2.95 9.63
N HIS A 37 10.17 -2.57 9.81
CA HIS A 37 10.56 -1.41 10.61
C HIS A 37 10.29 -0.09 9.87
N GLU A 38 10.51 -0.04 8.56
CA GLU A 38 10.29 1.15 7.72
C GLU A 38 9.40 0.79 6.51
N PRO A 39 8.08 0.60 6.70
CA PRO A 39 7.18 0.15 5.63
C PRO A 39 7.06 1.15 4.47
N LEU A 40 7.38 2.43 4.71
CA LEU A 40 7.38 3.46 3.68
C LEU A 40 8.44 3.24 2.60
N MET A 41 9.50 2.47 2.88
CA MET A 41 10.52 2.14 1.88
C MET A 41 9.96 1.26 0.76
N VAL A 42 9.00 0.40 1.09
CA VAL A 42 8.33 -0.50 0.13
C VAL A 42 7.49 0.31 -0.86
N LEU A 43 6.78 1.33 -0.36
CA LEU A 43 6.03 2.23 -1.24
C LEU A 43 6.97 3.02 -2.15
N ASP A 44 8.11 3.46 -1.62
CA ASP A 44 9.11 4.19 -2.39
C ASP A 44 9.69 3.32 -3.51
N GLU A 45 10.07 2.08 -3.20
CA GLU A 45 10.56 1.10 -4.17
C GLU A 45 9.49 0.75 -5.21
N PHE A 46 8.26 0.46 -4.77
CA PHE A 46 7.15 0.14 -5.67
C PHE A 46 6.90 1.24 -6.70
N PHE A 47 6.77 2.50 -6.27
CA PHE A 47 6.54 3.63 -7.17
C PHE A 47 7.82 4.17 -7.86
N GLN A 48 8.95 3.46 -7.73
CA GLN A 48 10.11 3.64 -8.62
C GLN A 48 10.05 2.63 -9.78
N CYS A 49 9.57 1.42 -9.53
CA CYS A 49 9.44 0.36 -10.52
C CYS A 49 8.16 0.46 -11.36
N TYR A 50 7.05 0.90 -10.76
CA TYR A 50 5.74 0.94 -11.39
C TYR A 50 5.14 2.35 -11.31
N HIS A 51 4.80 2.93 -12.45
CA HIS A 51 4.07 4.19 -12.46
C HIS A 51 2.61 3.95 -12.05
N LEU A 52 2.02 4.94 -11.36
CA LEU A 52 0.63 4.84 -10.91
C LEU A 52 -0.35 4.50 -12.06
N ASN A 53 -0.13 5.09 -13.24
CA ASN A 53 -0.96 4.82 -14.42
C ASN A 53 -0.81 3.37 -14.93
N GLU A 54 0.40 2.84 -14.93
CA GLU A 54 0.66 1.44 -15.31
C GLU A 54 0.00 0.49 -14.32
N THR A 55 0.09 0.79 -13.02
CA THR A 55 -0.58 -0.01 -11.98
C THR A 55 -2.10 -0.01 -12.14
N ARG A 56 -2.71 1.15 -12.45
CA ARG A 56 -4.15 1.23 -12.74
C ARG A 56 -4.54 0.39 -13.95
N GLN A 57 -3.75 0.47 -15.03
CA GLN A 57 -4.00 -0.35 -16.22
C GLN A 57 -3.93 -1.85 -15.88
N ILE A 58 -2.91 -2.27 -15.13
CA ILE A 58 -2.79 -3.68 -14.71
C ILE A 58 -4.01 -4.13 -13.90
N PHE A 59 -4.47 -3.32 -12.94
CA PHE A 59 -5.67 -3.66 -12.18
C PHE A 59 -6.93 -3.70 -13.03
N TRP A 60 -7.06 -2.80 -14.00
CA TRP A 60 -8.18 -2.81 -14.94
C TRP A 60 -8.20 -4.07 -15.80
N ASP A 61 -7.03 -4.47 -16.32
CA ASP A 61 -6.89 -5.69 -17.12
C ASP A 61 -7.22 -6.92 -16.27
N TRP A 62 -6.80 -6.95 -15.00
CA TRP A 62 -7.15 -8.03 -14.07
C TRP A 62 -8.64 -8.09 -13.78
N LEU A 63 -9.29 -6.95 -13.53
CA LEU A 63 -10.74 -6.91 -13.33
C LEU A 63 -11.46 -7.41 -14.59
N THR A 64 -11.04 -6.92 -15.75
CA THR A 64 -11.63 -7.29 -17.05
C THR A 64 -11.57 -8.78 -17.28
N GLU A 65 -10.41 -9.40 -17.03
CA GLU A 65 -10.26 -10.86 -17.14
C GLU A 65 -11.16 -11.59 -16.14
N VAL A 66 -11.20 -11.12 -14.88
CA VAL A 66 -12.06 -11.72 -13.85
C VAL A 66 -13.54 -11.60 -14.20
N VAL A 67 -14.02 -10.53 -14.83
CA VAL A 67 -15.45 -10.40 -15.15
C VAL A 67 -15.84 -11.03 -16.50
N SER A 68 -14.89 -11.17 -17.42
CA SER A 68 -15.17 -11.59 -18.81
C SER A 68 -14.80 -13.05 -19.10
N SER A 69 -13.97 -13.68 -18.25
CA SER A 69 -13.51 -15.05 -18.51
C SER A 69 -14.64 -16.07 -18.35
N PRO A 70 -14.87 -16.96 -19.34
CA PRO A 70 -15.90 -18.00 -19.27
C PRO A 70 -15.70 -19.00 -18.12
N ARG A 71 -14.47 -19.12 -17.60
CA ARG A 71 -14.10 -19.95 -16.44
C ARG A 71 -13.69 -19.09 -15.24
N SER A 72 -14.26 -17.90 -15.13
CA SER A 72 -14.00 -17.02 -14.01
C SER A 72 -14.48 -17.60 -12.68
N ILE A 73 -13.89 -17.14 -11.58
CA ILE A 73 -14.40 -17.28 -10.21
C ILE A 73 -15.66 -16.43 -9.96
N SER A 74 -15.99 -15.53 -10.89
CA SER A 74 -17.04 -14.52 -10.82
C SER A 74 -18.27 -14.90 -11.65
N ILE A 75 -18.72 -16.16 -11.52
CA ILE A 75 -19.86 -16.71 -12.28
C ILE A 75 -21.17 -16.10 -11.77
N ASP A 76 -21.30 -16.00 -10.45
CA ASP A 76 -22.48 -15.48 -9.77
C ASP A 76 -22.51 -13.93 -9.83
N PRO A 77 -23.67 -13.30 -10.08
CA PRO A 77 -23.79 -11.85 -10.10
C PRO A 77 -23.34 -11.14 -8.82
N HIS A 78 -23.55 -11.73 -7.64
CA HIS A 78 -23.08 -11.14 -6.38
C HIS A 78 -21.56 -11.23 -6.26
N GLU A 79 -20.97 -12.35 -6.69
CA GLU A 79 -19.51 -12.46 -6.73
C GLU A 79 -18.91 -11.45 -7.72
N ARG A 80 -19.51 -11.19 -8.89
CA ARG A 80 -19.08 -10.10 -9.79
C ARG A 80 -19.09 -8.75 -9.12
N SER A 81 -20.18 -8.43 -8.42
CA SER A 81 -20.29 -7.17 -7.68
C SER A 81 -19.22 -7.06 -6.58
N ASN A 82 -18.91 -8.16 -5.87
CA ASN A 82 -17.84 -8.18 -4.88
C ASN A 82 -16.46 -7.91 -5.49
N HIS A 83 -16.15 -8.50 -6.65
CA HIS A 83 -14.86 -8.29 -7.34
C HIS A 83 -14.73 -6.86 -7.86
N MET A 84 -15.80 -6.27 -8.39
CA MET A 84 -15.82 -4.86 -8.80
C MET A 84 -15.58 -3.93 -7.60
N TYR A 85 -16.29 -4.16 -6.49
CA TYR A 85 -16.10 -3.37 -5.28
C TYR A 85 -14.69 -3.53 -4.69
N PHE A 86 -14.14 -4.75 -4.70
CA PHE A 86 -12.76 -4.98 -4.28
C PHE A 86 -11.76 -4.21 -5.15
N TYR A 87 -11.95 -4.21 -6.47
CA TYR A 87 -11.15 -3.43 -7.40
C TYR A 87 -11.16 -1.93 -7.06
N GLU A 88 -12.35 -1.34 -6.83
CA GLU A 88 -12.47 0.07 -6.43
C GLU A 88 -11.66 0.37 -5.16
N LYS A 89 -11.74 -0.52 -4.16
CA LYS A 89 -10.97 -0.36 -2.92
C LYS A 89 -9.47 -0.55 -3.09
N MET A 90 -9.04 -1.38 -4.02
CA MET A 90 -7.64 -1.52 -4.38
C MET A 90 -7.11 -0.27 -5.10
N GLU A 91 -7.91 0.35 -5.97
CA GLU A 91 -7.57 1.63 -6.59
C GLU A 91 -7.45 2.77 -5.56
N GLU A 92 -8.43 2.90 -4.65
CA GLU A 92 -8.34 3.89 -3.56
C GLU A 92 -7.07 3.68 -2.70
N LEU A 93 -6.74 2.42 -2.38
CA LEU A 93 -5.58 2.07 -1.58
C LEU A 93 -4.26 2.43 -2.28
N ILE A 94 -4.13 2.12 -3.59
CA ILE A 94 -2.90 2.41 -4.32
C ILE A 94 -2.70 3.92 -4.50
N GLU A 95 -3.78 4.68 -4.70
CA GLU A 95 -3.72 6.13 -4.75
C GLU A 95 -3.30 6.74 -3.42
N ALA A 96 -3.88 6.26 -2.32
CA ALA A 96 -3.49 6.67 -0.97
C ALA A 96 -1.99 6.37 -0.73
N ALA A 97 -1.53 5.17 -1.09
CA ALA A 97 -0.14 4.77 -0.98
C ALA A 97 0.78 5.68 -1.81
N TYR A 98 0.39 6.05 -3.02
CA TYR A 98 1.13 6.97 -3.88
C TYR A 98 1.28 8.36 -3.23
N ILE A 99 0.19 8.89 -2.68
CA ILE A 99 0.19 10.18 -1.97
C ILE A 99 1.14 10.13 -0.76
N ILE A 100 1.08 9.06 0.03
CA ILE A 100 1.96 8.84 1.18
C ILE A 100 3.42 8.82 0.72
N ALA A 101 3.76 8.01 -0.28
CA ALA A 101 5.12 7.92 -0.82
C ALA A 101 5.62 9.30 -1.30
N LYS A 102 4.80 10.03 -2.06
CA LYS A 102 5.14 11.37 -2.57
C LYS A 102 5.38 12.38 -1.45
N ARG A 103 4.55 12.37 -0.41
CA ARG A 103 4.71 13.24 0.78
C ARG A 103 6.00 12.91 1.53
N THR A 104 6.28 11.63 1.75
CA THR A 104 7.49 11.14 2.42
C THR A 104 8.76 11.55 1.66
N ARG A 105 8.80 11.32 0.34
CA ARG A 105 9.91 11.77 -0.54
C ARG A 105 10.14 13.28 -0.43
N LYS A 106 9.06 14.08 -0.50
CA LYS A 106 9.13 15.55 -0.39
C LYS A 106 9.69 15.98 0.97
N GLN A 107 9.28 15.33 2.05
CA GLN A 107 9.77 15.62 3.39
C GLN A 107 11.26 15.29 3.55
N ARG A 108 11.69 14.10 3.09
CA ARG A 108 13.11 13.70 3.10
C ARG A 108 13.98 14.72 2.33
N ARG A 109 13.54 15.15 1.14
CA ARG A 109 14.23 16.19 0.35
C ARG A 109 14.34 17.54 1.07
N LYS A 110 13.27 17.99 1.75
CA LYS A 110 13.30 19.24 2.53
C LYS A 110 14.31 19.18 3.68
N VAL A 111 14.34 18.07 4.41
CA VAL A 111 15.29 17.86 5.52
C VAL A 111 16.73 17.87 5.00
N ALA A 112 17.01 17.17 3.89
CA ALA A 112 18.33 17.15 3.26
C ALA A 112 18.81 18.55 2.85
N LYS A 113 17.94 19.35 2.20
CA LYS A 113 18.26 20.74 1.81
C LYS A 113 18.59 21.62 3.02
N ARG A 114 17.82 21.51 4.11
CA ARG A 114 18.08 22.26 5.35
C ARG A 114 19.42 21.87 5.98
N ARG A 115 19.76 20.58 5.99
CA ARG A 115 21.05 20.08 6.48
C ARG A 115 22.21 20.62 5.66
N TYR A 116 22.10 20.59 4.33
CA TYR A 116 23.12 21.14 3.42
C TYR A 116 23.36 22.64 3.69
N LYS A 117 22.30 23.46 3.72
CA LYS A 117 22.41 24.91 3.98
C LYS A 117 23.11 25.21 5.31
N ARG A 118 22.82 24.44 6.37
CA ARG A 118 23.48 24.60 7.69
C ARG A 118 24.97 24.27 7.63
N ARG A 119 25.36 23.18 6.96
CA ARG A 119 26.77 22.79 6.80
C ARG A 119 27.56 23.82 5.99
N SER A 120 27.02 24.30 4.88
CA SER A 120 27.66 25.33 4.06
C SER A 120 27.82 26.66 4.80
N ALA A 121 26.85 27.05 5.64
CA ALA A 121 26.97 28.25 6.46
C ALA A 121 28.03 28.10 7.57
N GLY A 122 28.14 26.92 8.20
CA GLY A 122 29.19 26.64 9.20
C GLY A 122 30.60 26.71 8.61
N LEU A 123 30.81 26.12 7.43
CA LEU A 123 32.09 26.15 6.71
C LEU A 123 32.54 27.58 6.33
N GLN A 124 31.60 28.47 6.00
CA GLN A 124 31.92 29.87 5.66
C GLN A 124 32.30 30.71 6.89
N VAL A 125 31.82 30.37 8.08
CA VAL A 125 32.18 31.05 9.33
C VAL A 125 33.57 30.61 9.81
N GLU A 126 33.94 29.35 9.58
CA GLU A 126 35.23 28.79 9.98
C GLU A 126 36.38 29.28 9.08
N MET A 127 36.14 29.52 7.79
CA MET A 127 37.13 30.09 6.87
C MET A 127 37.38 31.61 7.04
N ARG A 128 36.65 32.29 7.91
CA ARG A 128 36.79 33.74 8.19
C ARG A 128 37.48 34.04 9.52
N LYS A 129 37.95 33.02 10.25
CA LYS A 129 38.76 33.13 11.45
C LYS A 129 40.21 32.80 11.12
#